data_AF-A0A5N6UAB6-F1
#
_entry.id   AF-A0A5N6UAB6-F1
#
_cell.length_a   1.000
_cell.length_b   1.000
_cell.length_c   1.000
_cell.angle_alpha   90.00
_cell.angle_beta   90.00
_cell.angle_gamma   90.00
#
_symmetry.space_group_name_H-M   'P 1'
#
loop_
_entity.id
_entity.type
_entity.pdbx_description
1 polymer ?
#
loop_
_entity_poly.entity_id
_entity_poly.type
_entity_poly.pdbx_seq_one_letter_code
_entity_poly.pdbx_strand_id
1 'polypeptide(L)'
;MGTTYRSASVPHCELPTKLRNACKVCVDSAIQSTVAFDGIKGRPVMTNIFGTSHAQFGNMLVLSATYMSNISELVDRDELERLLKRTINFLLQSRYISPTLRADARILTEIYEKIFGDPIVAGYD
;
A
#
# COMPACT_ATOMS: atom_id res chain seq x y z
N MET A 1 -20.59 -22.20 -24.14
CA MET A 1 -19.99 -22.60 -22.86
C MET A 1 -18.61 -21.95 -22.78
N GLY A 2 -18.50 -20.85 -22.03
CA GLY A 2 -17.23 -20.13 -21.86
C GLY A 2 -16.38 -20.85 -20.82
N THR A 3 -15.21 -21.32 -21.22
CA THR A 3 -14.19 -21.87 -20.32
C THR A 3 -13.67 -20.71 -19.45
N THR A 4 -14.04 -20.73 -18.17
CA THR A 4 -13.41 -19.88 -17.16
C THR A 4 -11.97 -20.36 -16.99
N TYR A 5 -11.02 -19.68 -17.64
CA TYR A 5 -9.60 -19.77 -17.30
C TYR A 5 -9.41 -19.18 -15.90
N ARG A 6 -9.64 -20.00 -14.88
CA ARG A 6 -9.17 -19.69 -13.53
C ARG A 6 -7.66 -19.91 -13.58
N SER A 7 -6.89 -18.83 -13.73
CA SER A 7 -5.44 -18.89 -13.55
C SER A 7 -5.20 -19.53 -12.18
N ALA A 8 -4.66 -20.74 -12.16
CA ALA A 8 -4.34 -21.43 -10.93
C ALA A 8 -3.17 -20.69 -10.29
N SER A 9 -3.47 -19.78 -9.35
CA SER A 9 -2.46 -19.06 -8.58
C SER A 9 -1.69 -20.05 -7.70
N VAL A 10 -0.40 -20.23 -7.97
CA VAL A 10 0.48 -21.17 -7.23
C VAL A 10 0.64 -20.72 -5.78
N PRO A 11 0.20 -21.49 -4.77
CA PRO A 11 0.34 -21.12 -3.36
C PRO A 11 1.77 -20.70 -2.97
N HIS A 12 1.92 -19.79 -2.01
CA HIS A 12 3.24 -19.30 -1.57
C HIS A 12 4.22 -20.44 -1.22
N CYS A 13 3.73 -21.48 -0.52
CA CYS A 13 4.51 -22.65 -0.12
C CYS A 13 5.01 -23.52 -1.30
N GLU A 14 4.43 -23.35 -2.49
CA GLU A 14 4.81 -24.09 -3.70
C GLU A 14 5.80 -23.31 -4.58
N LEU A 15 6.04 -22.03 -4.29
CA LEU A 15 7.02 -21.22 -5.02
C LEU A 15 8.46 -21.72 -4.77
N PRO A 16 9.37 -21.66 -5.75
CA PRO A 16 10.78 -21.96 -5.50
C PRO A 16 11.37 -21.10 -4.37
N THR A 17 12.25 -21.66 -3.53
CA THR A 17 12.80 -20.97 -2.34
C THR A 17 13.41 -19.60 -2.67
N LYS A 18 14.12 -19.48 -3.79
CA LYS A 18 14.68 -18.19 -4.25
C LYS A 18 13.58 -17.14 -4.48
N LEU A 19 12.46 -17.56 -5.06
CA LEU A 19 11.35 -16.66 -5.36
C LEU A 19 10.60 -16.26 -4.10
N ARG A 20 10.34 -17.19 -3.17
CA ARG A 20 9.78 -16.87 -1.85
C ARG A 20 10.59 -15.82 -1.11
N ASN A 21 11.92 -16.02 -1.06
CA ASN A 21 12.82 -15.07 -0.40
C ASN A 21 12.79 -13.70 -1.10
N ALA A 22 12.76 -13.67 -2.44
CA ALA A 22 12.65 -12.42 -3.18
C ALA A 22 11.32 -11.71 -2.88
N CYS A 23 10.19 -12.42 -2.88
CA CYS A 23 8.88 -11.85 -2.51
C CYS A 23 8.91 -11.25 -1.11
N LYS A 24 9.45 -11.98 -0.13
CA LYS A 24 9.58 -11.50 1.24
C LYS A 24 10.43 -10.22 1.31
N VAL A 25 11.60 -10.20 0.68
CA VAL A 25 12.47 -9.02 0.65
C VAL A 25 11.76 -7.83 0.01
N CYS A 26 11.02 -8.03 -1.09
CA CYS A 26 10.26 -6.96 -1.74
C CYS A 26 9.16 -6.39 -0.84
N VAL A 27 8.40 -7.26 -0.17
CA VAL A 27 7.32 -6.83 0.75
C VAL A 27 7.89 -6.10 1.96
N ASP A 28 8.90 -6.68 2.60
CA ASP A 28 9.58 -6.07 3.75
C ASP A 28 10.16 -4.69 3.35
N SER A 29 10.76 -4.58 2.16
CA SER A 29 11.29 -3.31 1.63
C SER A 29 10.20 -2.28 1.37
N ALA A 30 9.04 -2.69 0.84
CA ALA A 30 7.91 -1.80 0.60
C ALA A 30 7.33 -1.25 1.92
N ILE A 31 7.21 -2.09 2.96
CA ILE A 31 6.81 -1.66 4.31
C ILE A 31 7.80 -0.64 4.86
N GLN A 32 9.10 -0.96 4.85
CA GLN A 32 10.15 -0.06 5.35
C GLN A 32 10.18 1.27 4.59
N SER A 33 9.98 1.24 3.27
CA SER A 33 9.91 2.44 2.43
C SER A 33 8.73 3.34 2.80
N THR A 34 7.58 2.76 3.18
CA THR A 34 6.40 3.52 3.61
C THR A 34 6.58 4.17 4.99
N VAL A 35 7.27 3.51 5.92
CA VAL A 35 7.48 4.03 7.30
C VAL A 35 8.74 4.89 7.47
N ALA A 36 9.54 5.06 6.42
CA ALA A 36 10.85 5.72 6.48
C ALA A 36 10.81 7.15 7.05
N PHE A 37 9.66 7.83 6.97
CA PHE A 37 9.49 9.21 7.43
C PHE A 37 8.66 9.33 8.72
N ASP A 38 8.28 8.20 9.34
CA ASP A 38 7.37 8.18 10.49
C ASP A 38 7.97 8.80 11.75
N GLY A 39 9.30 8.74 11.90
CA GLY A 39 10.02 9.28 13.05
C GLY A 39 10.39 10.76 12.97
N ILE A 40 10.06 11.45 11.86
CA ILE A 40 10.43 12.86 11.69
C ILE A 40 9.43 13.75 12.44
N LYS A 41 9.90 14.39 13.51
CA LYS A 41 9.13 15.39 14.26
C LYS A 41 9.12 16.73 13.49
N GLY A 42 7.93 17.31 13.30
CA GLY A 42 7.74 18.54 12.53
C GLY A 42 7.56 18.29 11.03
N ARG A 43 7.41 19.35 10.23
CA ARG A 43 7.20 19.23 8.78
C ARG A 43 8.50 18.76 8.10
N PRO A 44 8.53 17.57 7.46
CA PRO A 44 9.71 17.13 6.72
C PRO A 44 10.00 18.11 5.58
N VAL A 45 11.20 18.71 5.58
CA VAL A 45 11.66 19.55 4.47
C VAL A 45 12.33 18.64 3.46
N MET A 46 11.52 18.15 2.51
CA MET A 46 12.01 17.33 1.41
C MET A 46 12.12 18.16 0.14
N THR A 47 13.23 17.99 -0.58
CA THR A 47 13.48 18.64 -1.87
C THR A 47 12.45 18.24 -2.93
N ASN A 48 11.82 17.07 -2.78
CA ASN A 48 10.76 16.58 -3.67
C ASN A 48 9.62 15.88 -2.91
N ILE A 49 8.83 16.65 -2.16
CA ILE A 49 7.67 16.12 -1.41
C ILE A 49 6.67 15.36 -2.30
N PHE A 50 6.48 15.79 -3.54
CA PHE A 50 5.54 15.16 -4.48
C PHE A 50 6.04 13.79 -4.96
N GLY A 51 7.31 13.70 -5.37
CA GLY A 51 7.91 12.42 -5.78
C GLY A 51 7.92 11.41 -4.64
N THR A 52 8.24 11.84 -3.42
CA THR A 52 8.19 10.98 -2.24
C THR A 52 6.77 10.51 -1.94
N SER A 53 5.78 11.41 -2.04
CA SER A 53 4.37 11.05 -1.83
C SER A 53 3.88 10.02 -2.84
N HIS A 54 4.26 10.18 -4.11
CA HIS A 54 3.86 9.25 -5.16
C HIS A 54 4.55 7.87 -5.01
N ALA A 55 5.79 7.83 -4.48
CA ALA A 55 6.44 6.57 -4.13
C ALA A 55 5.70 5.82 -3.00
N GLN A 56 5.22 6.54 -1.98
CA GLN A 56 4.40 5.93 -0.92
C GLN A 56 3.09 5.37 -1.46
N PHE A 57 2.44 6.09 -2.38
CA PHE A 57 1.26 5.59 -3.10
C PHE A 57 1.57 4.25 -3.81
N GLY A 58 2.68 4.19 -4.56
CA GLY A 58 3.10 2.98 -5.26
C GLY A 58 3.32 1.79 -4.32
N ASN A 59 3.97 2.00 -3.17
CA ASN A 59 4.15 0.94 -2.16
C ASN A 59 2.80 0.40 -1.67
N MET A 60 1.83 1.27 -1.42
CA MET A 60 0.51 0.84 -0.94
C MET A 60 -0.26 0.03 -1.98
N LEU A 61 -0.08 0.29 -3.28
CA LEU A 61 -0.63 -0.56 -4.33
C LEU A 61 -0.02 -1.97 -4.30
N VAL A 62 1.31 -2.05 -4.14
CA VAL A 62 2.02 -3.33 -4.05
C VAL A 62 1.54 -4.12 -2.83
N LEU A 63 1.55 -3.51 -1.64
CA LEU A 63 1.13 -4.17 -0.40
C LEU A 63 -0.33 -4.63 -0.46
N SER A 64 -1.23 -3.78 -0.99
CA SER A 64 -2.64 -4.13 -1.16
C SER A 64 -2.83 -5.29 -2.15
N ALA A 65 -2.13 -5.27 -3.28
CA ALA A 65 -2.19 -6.36 -4.26
C ALA A 65 -1.63 -7.67 -3.69
N THR A 66 -0.53 -7.60 -2.94
CA THR A 66 0.03 -8.76 -2.22
C THR A 66 -1.00 -9.33 -1.25
N TYR A 67 -1.63 -8.51 -0.42
CA TYR A 67 -2.65 -8.93 0.53
C TYR A 67 -3.89 -9.55 -0.13
N MET A 68 -4.27 -9.08 -1.33
CA MET A 68 -5.38 -9.62 -2.10
C MET A 68 -5.02 -10.85 -2.95
N SER A 69 -3.78 -11.33 -2.87
CA SER A 69 -3.27 -12.44 -3.69
C SER A 69 -3.07 -13.73 -2.88
N ASN A 70 -2.52 -14.74 -3.53
CA ASN A 70 -2.09 -16.03 -2.97
C ASN A 70 -0.85 -15.95 -2.06
N ILE A 71 -0.22 -14.78 -1.93
CA ILE A 71 0.91 -14.52 -1.02
C ILE A 71 0.53 -13.51 0.08
N SER A 72 -0.76 -13.46 0.43
CA SER A 72 -1.32 -12.53 1.41
C SER A 72 -0.67 -12.64 2.80
N GLU A 73 -0.22 -13.84 3.18
CA GLU A 73 0.48 -14.10 4.44
C GLU A 73 1.79 -13.32 4.64
N LEU A 74 2.33 -12.71 3.57
CA LEU A 74 3.50 -11.84 3.67
C LEU A 74 3.17 -10.43 4.20
N VAL A 75 1.89 -10.07 4.25
CA VAL A 75 1.42 -8.75 4.68
C VAL A 75 0.47 -8.93 5.85
N ASP A 76 0.87 -8.43 7.00
CA ASP A 76 -0.01 -8.39 8.18
C ASP A 76 -1.20 -7.46 7.94
N ARG A 77 -2.40 -7.90 8.33
CA ARG A 77 -3.66 -7.19 8.08
C ARG A 77 -3.69 -5.85 8.80
N ASP A 78 -3.33 -5.82 10.08
CA ASP A 78 -3.47 -4.64 10.93
C ASP A 78 -2.40 -3.61 10.55
N GLU A 79 -1.20 -4.07 10.20
CA GLU A 79 -0.14 -3.22 9.66
C GLU A 79 -0.56 -2.62 8.31
N LEU A 80 -1.15 -3.40 7.40
CA LEU A 80 -1.67 -2.87 6.13
C LEU A 80 -2.75 -1.80 6.36
N GLU A 81 -3.69 -2.06 7.27
CA GLU A 81 -4.77 -1.13 7.61
C GLU A 81 -4.19 0.20 8.12
N ARG A 82 -3.22 0.12 9.05
CA ARG A 82 -2.51 1.26 9.63
C ARG A 82 -1.77 2.06 8.55
N LEU A 83 -1.02 1.38 7.69
CA LEU A 83 -0.24 2.02 6.62
C LEU A 83 -1.15 2.70 5.59
N LEU A 84 -2.24 2.06 5.17
CA LEU A 84 -3.21 2.65 4.23
C LEU A 84 -3.82 3.94 4.78
N LYS A 85 -4.39 3.91 6.01
CA LYS A 85 -4.99 5.10 6.63
C LYS A 85 -3.99 6.25 6.69
N ARG A 86 -2.76 5.95 7.12
CA ARG A 86 -1.68 6.92 7.27
C ARG A 86 -1.27 7.53 5.93
N THR A 87 -1.01 6.72 4.90
CA THR A 87 -0.61 7.21 3.58
C THR A 87 -1.73 8.02 2.94
N ILE A 88 -2.99 7.61 3.08
CA ILE A 88 -4.15 8.38 2.57
C ILE A 88 -4.20 9.76 3.22
N ASN A 89 -4.07 9.83 4.56
CA ASN A 89 -4.03 11.11 5.27
C ASN A 89 -2.87 12.00 4.80
N PHE A 90 -1.68 11.43 4.61
CA PHE A 90 -0.52 12.15 4.09
C PHE A 90 -0.75 12.71 2.68
N LEU A 91 -1.31 11.92 1.76
CA LEU A 91 -1.64 12.38 0.42
C LEU A 91 -2.70 13.49 0.42
N LEU A 92 -3.69 13.38 1.31
CA LEU A 92 -4.76 14.37 1.46
C LEU A 92 -4.25 15.72 1.96
N GLN A 93 -3.17 15.78 2.74
CA GLN A 93 -2.55 17.05 3.17
C GLN A 93 -2.06 17.88 1.96
N SER A 94 -1.68 17.22 0.86
CA SER A 94 -1.19 17.86 -0.36
C SER A 94 -2.25 17.96 -1.47
N ARG A 95 -3.51 17.62 -1.19
CA ARG A 95 -4.58 17.54 -2.22
C ARG A 95 -4.89 18.85 -2.93
N TYR A 96 -4.63 19.99 -2.28
CA TYR A 96 -4.93 21.31 -2.83
C TYR A 96 -3.84 21.83 -3.77
N ILE A 97 -2.64 21.25 -3.69
CA ILE A 97 -1.48 21.66 -4.48
C ILE A 97 -1.16 20.67 -5.62
N SER A 98 -1.65 19.43 -5.54
CA SER A 98 -1.48 18.43 -6.60
C SER A 98 -2.78 17.66 -6.90
N PRO A 99 -3.36 17.84 -8.11
CA PRO A 99 -4.48 17.01 -8.57
C PRO A 99 -4.14 15.52 -8.62
N THR A 100 -2.89 15.17 -8.94
CA THR A 100 -2.42 13.77 -8.99
C THR A 100 -2.48 13.13 -7.60
N LEU A 101 -1.93 13.78 -6.57
CA LEU A 101 -1.98 13.22 -5.21
C LEU A 101 -3.41 13.10 -4.67
N ARG A 102 -4.31 13.97 -5.13
CA ARG A 102 -5.75 13.84 -4.84
C ARG A 102 -6.35 12.60 -5.49
N ALA A 103 -5.98 12.29 -6.73
CA ALA A 103 -6.41 11.07 -7.41
C ALA A 103 -5.83 9.82 -6.73
N ASP A 104 -4.53 9.85 -6.41
CA ASP A 104 -3.84 8.78 -5.68
C ASP A 104 -4.52 8.48 -4.34
N ALA A 105 -4.87 9.52 -3.56
CA ALA A 105 -5.60 9.36 -2.30
C ALA A 105 -6.97 8.69 -2.50
N ARG A 106 -7.73 9.09 -3.54
CA ARG A 106 -9.04 8.48 -3.85
C ARG A 106 -8.91 7.01 -4.20
N ILE A 107 -7.93 6.65 -5.02
CA ILE A 107 -7.67 5.26 -5.40
C ILE A 107 -7.36 4.42 -4.15
N LEU A 108 -6.51 4.92 -3.24
CA LEU A 108 -6.21 4.19 -2.00
C LEU A 108 -7.41 4.10 -1.07
N THR A 109 -8.29 5.11 -1.01
CA THR A 109 -9.54 5.03 -0.26
C THR A 109 -10.45 3.93 -0.80
N GLU A 110 -10.64 3.84 -2.11
CA GLU A 110 -11.44 2.79 -2.74
C GLU A 110 -10.84 1.39 -2.47
N ILE A 111 -9.52 1.26 -2.52
CA ILE A 111 -8.83 0.01 -2.18
C ILE A 111 -9.04 -0.35 -0.70
N TYR A 112 -8.91 0.62 0.21
CA TYR A 112 -9.16 0.41 1.63
C TYR A 112 -10.56 -0.11 1.88
N GLU A 113 -11.58 0.56 1.34
CA GLU A 113 -12.99 0.16 1.51
C GLU A 113 -13.23 -1.24 0.94
N LYS A 114 -12.59 -1.57 -0.19
CA LYS A 114 -12.67 -2.91 -0.79
C LYS A 114 -12.04 -4.00 0.08
N ILE A 115 -10.94 -3.71 0.77
CA ILE A 115 -10.22 -4.69 1.60
C ILE A 115 -10.88 -4.86 2.97
N PHE A 116 -11.29 -3.75 3.59
CA PHE A 116 -11.73 -3.73 5.00
C PHE A 116 -13.24 -3.62 5.18
N GLY A 117 -13.99 -3.21 4.16
CA GLY A 117 -15.46 -3.09 4.20
C GLY A 117 -15.98 -1.87 4.95
N ASP A 118 -15.11 -1.11 5.61
CA ASP A 118 -15.45 0.10 6.37
C ASP A 118 -15.01 1.37 5.64
N PRO A 119 -15.78 2.47 5.71
CA PRO A 119 -15.31 3.77 5.22
C PRO A 119 -14.17 4.28 6.09
N ILE A 120 -13.22 4.99 5.47
CA ILE A 120 -12.16 5.67 6.23
C ILE A 120 -12.80 6.82 7.01
N VAL A 121 -12.93 6.64 8.33
CA VAL A 121 -13.26 7.75 9.23
C VAL A 121 -12.03 8.66 9.24
N ALA A 122 -12.13 9.78 8.52
CA ALA A 122 -11.13 10.84 8.55
C ALA A 122 -11.16 11.51 9.93
N GLY A 123 -10.52 10.88 10.92
CA GLY A 123 -10.37 11.35 12.28
C GLY A 123 -8.97 11.95 12.49
N TYR A 124 -8.95 13.18 12.98
CA TYR A 124 -7.78 13.87 13.51
C TYR A 124 -7.16 13.04 14.64
N ASP A 125 -5.92 12.59 14.46
CA ASP A 125 -4.95 12.40 15.53
C ASP A 125 -3.70 13.23 15.21
#